data_AF-A0A2V9WQW5-F1
#
_entry.id   AF-A0A2V9WQW5-F1
#
_cell.length_a   1.000
_cell.length_b   1.000
_cell.length_c   1.000
_cell.angle_alpha   90.00
_cell.angle_beta   90.00
_cell.angle_gamma   90.00
#
_symmetry.space_group_name_H-M   'P 1'
#
loop_
_entity.id
_entity.type
_entity.pdbx_description
1 polymer ?
#
loop_
_entity_poly.entity_id
_entity_poly.type
_entity_poly.pdbx_seq_one_letter_code
_entity_poly.pdbx_strand_id
1 'polypeptide(L)'
;MDLARLRAGQREQAINEVKASLLLGKIADEEKIDVSDEELDHEIEALAKQSKQTAEAIRARLTRDGALDRIRSRIRSEKTLNFLYHQSA
;
A
#
# COMPACT_ATOMS: atom_id res chain seq x y z
N MET A 1 -24.62 1.81 -19.53
CA MET A 1 -23.66 2.48 -18.62
C MET A 1 -22.79 3.40 -19.46
N ASP A 2 -22.76 4.69 -19.16
CA ASP A 2 -22.12 5.70 -20.01
C ASP A 2 -20.65 5.87 -19.61
N LEU A 3 -19.79 5.02 -20.17
CA LEU A 3 -18.37 4.87 -19.79
C LEU A 3 -17.57 6.19 -19.88
N ALA A 4 -18.00 7.14 -20.73
CA ALA A 4 -17.34 8.43 -20.92
C ALA A 4 -17.58 9.38 -19.74
N ARG A 5 -18.81 9.42 -19.20
CA ARG A 5 -19.13 10.25 -18.02
C ARG A 5 -18.45 9.73 -16.76
N LEU A 6 -18.36 8.40 -16.62
CA LEU A 6 -17.63 7.74 -15.54
C LEU A 6 -16.13 8.07 -15.58
N ARG A 7 -15.51 8.00 -16.76
CA ARG A 7 -14.10 8.41 -16.95
C ARG A 7 -13.86 9.89 -16.64
N ALA A 8 -14.74 10.78 -17.08
CA ALA A 8 -14.61 12.21 -16.82
C ALA A 8 -14.71 12.52 -15.32
N GLY A 9 -15.66 11.89 -14.60
CA GLY A 9 -15.82 12.06 -13.16
C GLY A 9 -14.69 11.45 -12.33
N GLN A 10 -14.13 10.32 -12.77
CA GLN A 10 -13.02 9.66 -12.06
C GLN A 10 -11.64 10.27 -12.36
N ARG A 11 -11.49 11.04 -13.45
CA ARG A 11 -10.20 11.58 -13.86
C ARG A 11 -9.60 12.52 -12.82
N GLU A 12 -10.39 13.42 -12.25
CA GLU A 12 -9.90 14.38 -11.26
C GLU A 12 -9.47 13.68 -9.97
N GLN A 13 -10.28 12.73 -9.48
CA GLN A 13 -9.94 11.90 -8.33
C GLN A 13 -8.65 11.11 -8.58
N ALA A 14 -8.54 10.44 -9.73
CA ALA A 14 -7.34 9.67 -10.09
C ALA A 14 -6.08 10.56 -10.15
N ILE A 15 -6.19 11.80 -10.64
CA ILE A 15 -5.08 12.75 -10.63
C ILE A 15 -4.65 13.07 -9.20
N ASN A 16 -5.60 13.33 -8.31
CA ASN A 16 -5.29 13.63 -6.91
C ASN A 16 -4.68 12.43 -6.18
N GLU A 17 -5.18 11.22 -6.42
CA GLU A 17 -4.62 9.99 -5.88
C GLU A 17 -3.17 9.77 -6.34
N VAL A 18 -2.89 9.97 -7.63
CA VAL A 18 -1.52 9.85 -8.16
C VAL A 18 -0.60 10.91 -7.54
N LYS A 19 -1.04 12.16 -7.44
CA LYS A 19 -0.26 13.22 -6.78
C LYS A 19 0.04 12.88 -5.33
N ALA A 20 -0.95 12.41 -4.58
CA ALA A 20 -0.78 12.01 -3.19
C ALA A 20 0.20 10.84 -3.06
N SER A 21 0.09 9.83 -3.91
CA SER A 21 1.01 8.69 -3.93
C SER A 21 2.45 9.12 -4.23
N LEU A 22 2.66 10.03 -5.19
CA LEU A 22 3.99 10.57 -5.50
C LEU A 22 4.58 11.38 -4.34
N LEU A 23 3.76 12.21 -3.68
CA LEU A 23 4.17 12.99 -2.50
C LEU A 23 4.55 12.07 -1.34
N LEU A 24 3.71 11.08 -1.01
CA LEU A 24 3.99 10.10 0.04
C LEU A 24 5.25 9.30 -0.28
N GLY A 25 5.43 8.86 -1.53
CA GLY A 25 6.65 8.17 -1.95
C GLY A 25 7.90 9.01 -1.70
N LYS A 26 7.86 10.30 -2.06
CA LYS A 26 9.00 11.20 -1.86
C LYS A 26 9.30 11.46 -0.38
N ILE A 27 8.28 11.66 0.45
CA ILE A 27 8.45 11.81 1.91
C ILE A 27 9.04 10.53 2.50
N ALA A 28 8.55 9.36 2.07
CA ALA A 28 9.08 8.08 2.51
C ALA A 28 10.56 7.90 2.15
N ASP A 29 11.00 8.43 1.00
CA ASP A 29 12.41 8.41 0.60
C ASP A 29 13.25 9.39 1.43
N GLU A 30 12.78 10.62 1.65
CA GLU A 30 13.48 11.67 2.41
C GLU A 30 13.65 11.28 3.88
N GLU A 31 12.60 10.74 4.50
CA GLU A 31 12.60 10.28 5.90
C GLU A 31 13.15 8.86 6.07
N LYS A 32 13.61 8.23 4.97
CA LYS A 32 14.15 6.86 4.95
C LYS A 32 13.19 5.83 5.57
N ILE A 33 11.90 6.00 5.33
CA ILE A 33 10.86 5.06 5.73
C ILE A 33 10.94 3.87 4.80
N ASP A 34 11.52 2.79 5.31
CA ASP A 34 11.52 1.49 4.66
C ASP A 34 10.62 0.50 5.42
N VAL A 35 10.26 -0.57 4.73
CA VAL A 35 9.47 -1.67 5.27
C VAL A 35 10.42 -2.82 5.57
N SER A 36 10.50 -3.22 6.83
CA SER A 36 11.30 -4.39 7.20
C SER A 36 10.59 -5.67 6.77
N ASP A 37 11.37 -6.75 6.63
CA ASP A 37 10.79 -8.07 6.33
C ASP A 37 9.89 -8.56 7.48
N GLU A 38 10.15 -8.13 8.71
CA GLU A 38 9.32 -8.43 9.88
C GLU A 38 7.92 -7.79 9.77
N GLU A 39 7.85 -6.55 9.29
CA GLU A 39 6.57 -5.87 9.06
C GLU A 39 5.78 -6.52 7.93
N LEU A 40 6.48 -6.91 6.86
CA LEU A 40 5.88 -7.66 5.76
C LEU A 40 5.34 -9.01 6.24
N ASP A 41 6.10 -9.71 7.09
CA ASP A 41 5.73 -11.00 7.64
C ASP A 41 4.52 -10.89 8.57
N HIS A 42 4.48 -9.86 9.43
CA HIS A 42 3.33 -9.58 10.28
C HIS A 42 2.05 -9.33 9.46
N GLU A 43 2.16 -8.58 8.36
CA GLU A 43 1.02 -8.33 7.47
C GLU A 43 0.57 -9.60 6.74
N ILE A 44 1.52 -10.44 6.31
CA ILE A 44 1.22 -11.76 5.73
C ILE A 44 0.51 -12.65 6.75
N GLU A 45 0.94 -12.65 8.02
CA GLU A 45 0.26 -13.38 9.09
C GLU A 45 -1.15 -12.86 9.35
N ALA A 46 -1.35 -11.54 9.34
CA ALA A 46 -2.66 -10.94 9.50
C ALA A 46 -3.61 -11.37 8.36
N LEU A 47 -3.12 -11.33 7.11
CA LEU A 47 -3.85 -11.79 5.93
C LEU A 47 -4.14 -13.30 5.98
N ALA A 48 -3.21 -14.09 6.50
CA ALA A 48 -3.37 -15.54 6.69
C ALA A 48 -4.47 -15.84 7.71
N LYS A 49 -4.47 -15.14 8.86
CA LYS A 49 -5.53 -15.24 9.87
C LYS A 49 -6.89 -14.85 9.29
N GLN A 50 -6.97 -13.75 8.55
CA GLN A 50 -8.21 -13.30 7.91
C GLN A 50 -8.73 -14.27 6.86
N SER A 51 -7.83 -14.85 6.07
CA SER A 51 -8.18 -15.78 4.98
C SER A 51 -8.36 -17.23 5.45
N LYS A 52 -8.08 -17.53 6.73
CA LYS A 52 -8.02 -18.90 7.30
C LYS A 52 -7.08 -19.82 6.51
N GLN A 53 -5.97 -19.27 6.01
CA GLN A 53 -4.92 -19.99 5.30
C GLN A 53 -3.61 -19.92 6.09
N THR A 54 -2.63 -20.75 5.73
CA THR A 54 -1.30 -20.65 6.34
C THR A 54 -0.53 -19.44 5.77
N ALA A 55 0.34 -18.85 6.58
CA ALA A 55 1.18 -17.72 6.15
C ALA A 55 2.05 -18.07 4.94
N GLU A 56 2.58 -19.30 4.88
CA GLU A 56 3.31 -19.80 3.71
C GLU A 56 2.45 -19.84 2.44
N ALA A 57 1.20 -20.32 2.52
CA ALA A 57 0.32 -20.38 1.36
C ALA A 57 0.00 -18.98 0.82
N ILE A 58 -0.23 -18.02 1.73
CA ILE A 58 -0.43 -16.60 1.38
C ILE A 58 0.85 -16.02 0.77
N ARG A 59 2.02 -16.21 1.40
CA ARG A 59 3.31 -15.72 0.87
C ARG A 59 3.58 -16.28 -0.53
N ALA A 60 3.42 -17.58 -0.72
CA ALA A 60 3.64 -18.25 -2.00
C ALA A 60 2.70 -17.69 -3.08
N ARG A 61 1.44 -17.47 -2.74
CA ARG A 61 0.46 -16.85 -3.64
C ARG A 61 0.84 -15.41 -3.98
N LEU A 62 1.16 -14.59 -2.99
CA LEU A 62 1.54 -13.19 -3.19
C LEU A 62 2.83 -13.06 -4.01
N THR A 63 3.78 -13.97 -3.83
CA THR A 63 5.00 -14.05 -4.64
C THR A 63 4.67 -14.37 -6.08
N ARG A 64 3.82 -15.39 -6.31
CA ARG A 64 3.40 -15.80 -7.66
C ARG A 64 2.62 -14.69 -8.39
N ASP A 65 1.78 -13.98 -7.66
CA ASP A 65 0.91 -12.93 -8.20
C ASP A 65 1.63 -11.56 -8.32
N GLY A 66 2.93 -11.49 -7.97
CA GLY A 66 3.69 -10.23 -7.93
C GLY A 66 3.07 -9.19 -6.97
N ALA A 67 2.32 -9.65 -5.98
CA ALA A 67 1.56 -8.82 -5.06
C ALA A 67 2.34 -8.47 -3.79
N LEU A 68 3.48 -9.13 -3.54
CA LEU A 68 4.37 -8.77 -2.43
C LEU A 68 4.84 -7.32 -2.51
N ASP A 69 5.25 -6.85 -3.68
CA ASP A 69 5.69 -5.47 -3.87
C ASP A 69 4.56 -4.47 -3.61
N ARG A 70 3.32 -4.84 -3.96
CA ARG A 70 2.13 -4.03 -3.67
C ARG A 70 1.86 -3.93 -2.18
N ILE A 71 2.01 -5.03 -1.43
CA ILE A 71 1.86 -5.02 0.03
C ILE A 71 2.97 -4.17 0.66
N ARG A 72 4.22 -4.34 0.23
CA ARG A 72 5.34 -3.52 0.71
C ARG A 72 5.08 -2.04 0.45
N SER A 73 4.66 -1.66 -0.75
CA SER A 73 4.29 -0.27 -1.08
C SER A 73 3.14 0.27 -0.23
N ARG A 74 2.14 -0.57 0.07
CA ARG A 74 1.03 -0.19 0.94
C ARG A 74 1.49 0.05 2.37
N ILE A 75 2.24 -0.88 2.97
CA ILE A 75 2.78 -0.74 4.33
C ILE A 75 3.62 0.54 4.42
N ARG A 76 4.49 0.77 3.42
CA ARG A 76 5.33 1.98 3.34
C ARG A 76 4.49 3.26 3.35
N SER A 77 3.40 3.27 2.59
CA SER A 77 2.48 4.42 2.49
C SER A 77 1.76 4.66 3.82
N GLU A 78 1.28 3.59 4.47
CA GLU A 78 0.63 3.67 5.79
C GLU A 78 1.60 4.16 6.89
N LYS A 79 2.87 3.73 6.87
CA LYS A 79 3.91 4.25 7.77
C LYS A 79 4.18 5.72 7.54
N THR A 80 4.28 6.13 6.28
CA THR A 80 4.52 7.54 5.91
C THR A 80 3.36 8.43 6.37
N LEU A 81 2.12 7.96 6.20
CA LEU A 81 0.93 8.65 6.71
C LEU A 81 0.94 8.74 8.24
N ASN A 82 1.27 7.66 8.94
CA ASN A 82 1.40 7.68 10.40
C ASN A 82 2.46 8.67 10.86
N PHE A 83 3.63 8.68 10.21
CA PHE A 83 4.70 9.63 10.51
C PHE A 83 4.22 11.08 10.38
N LEU A 84 3.58 11.42 9.25
CA LEU A 84 3.01 12.74 9.03
C LEU A 84 1.96 13.12 10.08
N TYR A 85 1.11 12.15 10.48
CA TYR A 85 0.11 12.37 11.51
C TYR A 85 0.76 12.72 12.86
N HIS A 86 1.78 11.97 13.28
CA HIS A 86 2.50 12.22 14.53
C HIS A 86 3.27 13.55 14.53
N GLN A 87 3.76 14.00 13.38
CA GLN A 87 4.45 15.29 13.27
C GLN A 87 3.50 16.49 13.22
N SER A 88 2.25 16.27 12.81
CA SER A 88 1.20 17.31 12.74
C SER A 88 0.44 17.54 14.06
N ALA A 89 0.61 16.65 15.04
CA ALA A 89 0.00 16.70 16.37
C ALA A 89 0.96 17.33 17.39
#